data_AF-A0A538D5U3-F1
#
_entry.id   AF-A0A538D5U3-F1
#
_cell.length_a   1.000
_cell.length_b   1.000
_cell.length_c   1.000
_cell.angle_alpha   90.00
_cell.angle_beta   90.00
_cell.angle_gamma   90.00
#
_symmetry.space_group_name_H-M   'P 1'
#
loop_
_entity.id
_entity.type
_entity.pdbx_description
1 polymer ?
#
loop_
_entity_poly.entity_id
_entity_poly.type
_entity_poly.pdbx_seq_one_letter_code
_entity_poly.pdbx_strand_id
1 'polypeptide(L)'
;MVDAAERRKILSRYVSHSRRFDEVAAKRGQGNAEVIPFAAPLRELEQEPTAREIEVLQLISEGLVNREIGQRLFLSEETVKSHVRHLLAKLQARSRAHAVAVGFRRGLIA
;
A
#
# COMPACT_ATOMS: atom_id res chain seq x y z
N MET A 1 9.88 2.00 27.27
CA MET A 1 10.48 1.31 26.10
C MET A 1 9.82 -0.06 26.02
N VAL A 2 9.06 -0.34 24.96
CA VAL A 2 8.30 -1.62 24.83
C VAL A 2 9.27 -2.76 24.50
N ASP A 3 9.23 -3.82 25.30
CA ASP A 3 10.15 -4.97 25.24
C ASP A 3 10.03 -5.76 23.91
N ALA A 4 11.13 -6.39 23.51
CA ALA A 4 11.24 -7.15 22.27
C ALA A 4 10.32 -8.38 22.24
N ALA A 5 9.87 -8.90 23.38
CA ALA A 5 8.85 -9.96 23.44
C ALA A 5 7.45 -9.42 23.10
N GLU A 6 7.13 -8.20 23.55
CA GLU A 6 5.82 -7.57 23.31
C GLU A 6 5.66 -7.16 21.84
N ARG A 7 6.72 -6.64 21.20
CA ARG A 7 6.76 -6.40 19.75
C ARG A 7 6.54 -7.69 18.95
N ARG A 8 7.15 -8.81 19.35
CA ARG A 8 6.97 -10.13 18.73
C ARG A 8 5.55 -10.67 18.89
N LYS A 9 4.90 -10.39 20.03
CA LYS A 9 3.52 -10.81 20.30
C LYS A 9 2.51 -10.03 19.43
N ILE A 10 2.73 -8.73 19.24
CA ILE A 10 1.94 -7.88 18.34
C ILE A 10 2.10 -8.36 16.90
N LEU A 11 3.35 -8.61 16.47
CA LEU A 11 3.67 -9.16 15.15
C LEU A 11 3.03 -10.53 14.89
N SER A 12 3.07 -11.43 15.87
CA SER A 12 2.44 -12.76 15.76
C SER A 12 0.91 -12.68 15.62
N ARG A 13 0.29 -11.77 16.37
CA ARG A 13 -1.16 -11.52 16.30
C ARG A 13 -1.56 -10.93 14.95
N TYR A 14 -0.70 -10.11 14.36
CA TYR A 14 -0.84 -9.54 13.03
C TYR A 14 -0.77 -10.61 11.92
N VAL A 15 0.24 -11.47 11.95
CA VAL A 15 0.44 -12.55 10.97
C VAL A 15 -0.72 -13.55 10.98
N SER A 16 -1.27 -13.87 12.15
CA SER A 16 -2.47 -14.71 12.26
C SER A 16 -3.75 -14.02 11.76
N HIS A 17 -3.85 -12.69 11.85
CA HIS A 17 -4.98 -11.94 11.32
C HIS A 17 -4.92 -11.83 9.78
N SER A 18 -3.72 -11.64 9.21
CA SER A 18 -3.51 -11.50 7.77
C SER A 18 -3.90 -12.75 6.98
N ARG A 19 -3.66 -13.96 7.53
CA ARG A 19 -3.94 -15.23 6.83
C ARG A 19 -5.37 -15.36 6.31
N ARG A 20 -6.37 -14.90 7.08
CA ARG A 20 -7.78 -14.93 6.65
C ARG A 20 -8.06 -14.00 5.47
N PHE A 21 -7.39 -12.84 5.42
CA PHE A 21 -7.51 -11.90 4.31
C PHE A 21 -6.71 -12.36 3.09
N ASP A 22 -5.50 -12.88 3.30
CA ASP A 22 -4.66 -13.47 2.24
C ASP A 22 -5.35 -14.66 1.55
N GLU A 23 -6.07 -15.51 2.30
CA GLU A 23 -6.89 -16.60 1.75
C GLU A 23 -8.08 -16.10 0.91
N VAL A 24 -8.75 -15.02 1.34
CA VAL A 24 -9.86 -14.42 0.58
C VAL A 24 -9.36 -13.73 -0.69
N ALA A 25 -8.21 -13.07 -0.62
CA ALA A 25 -7.55 -12.46 -1.78
C ALA A 25 -7.10 -13.52 -2.81
N ALA A 26 -6.55 -14.65 -2.35
CA ALA A 26 -6.19 -15.78 -3.23
C ALA A 26 -7.40 -16.38 -3.97
N LYS A 27 -8.59 -16.37 -3.34
CA LYS A 27 -9.84 -16.86 -3.95
C LYS A 27 -10.46 -15.90 -4.97
N ARG A 28 -10.18 -14.59 -4.89
CA ARG A 28 -10.73 -13.57 -5.81
C ARG A 28 -10.23 -13.68 -7.25
N GLY A 29 -9.16 -14.44 -7.52
CA GLY A 29 -8.63 -14.64 -8.88
C GLY A 29 -9.44 -15.60 -9.77
N GLN A 30 -10.51 -16.24 -9.27
CA GLN A 30 -11.25 -17.30 -9.99
C GLN A 30 -12.76 -17.05 -10.12
N GLY A 31 -13.29 -15.93 -9.62
CA GLY A 31 -14.71 -15.59 -9.75
C GLY A 31 -14.92 -14.47 -10.77
N ASN A 32 -16.05 -14.49 -11.48
CA ASN A 32 -16.50 -13.41 -12.35
C ASN A 32 -16.70 -12.15 -11.48
N ALA A 33 -15.63 -11.36 -11.33
CA ALA A 33 -15.63 -10.18 -10.50
C ALA A 33 -16.42 -9.10 -11.24
N GLU A 34 -17.64 -8.86 -10.80
CA GLU A 34 -18.39 -7.69 -11.25
C GLU A 34 -17.54 -6.46 -10.90
N VAL A 35 -16.96 -5.85 -11.93
CA VAL A 35 -16.10 -4.68 -11.80
C VAL A 35 -17.01 -3.54 -11.40
N ILE A 36 -17.14 -3.28 -10.09
CA ILE A 36 -17.68 -2.00 -9.62
C ILE A 36 -16.64 -0.95 -10.04
N PRO A 37 -16.95 -0.03 -10.97
CA PRO A 37 -16.01 0.99 -11.35
C PRO A 37 -15.70 1.82 -10.11
N PHE A 38 -14.45 1.79 -9.65
CA PHE A 38 -13.98 2.77 -8.69
C PHE A 38 -13.81 4.08 -9.45
N ALA A 39 -14.93 4.79 -9.67
CA ALA A 39 -14.87 6.20 -10.00
C ALA A 39 -14.35 6.90 -8.74
N ALA A 40 -13.04 7.08 -8.66
CA ALA A 40 -12.44 7.95 -7.67
C ALA A 40 -13.21 9.29 -7.74
N PRO A 41 -13.91 9.73 -6.68
CA PRO A 41 -14.61 11.01 -6.72
C PRO A 41 -13.58 12.07 -7.13
N LEU A 42 -13.91 12.99 -8.03
CA LEU A 42 -12.97 13.98 -8.61
C LEU A 42 -12.05 14.66 -7.56
N ARG A 43 -12.55 14.81 -6.33
CA ARG A 43 -11.80 15.30 -5.15
C ARG A 43 -10.55 14.49 -4.81
N GLU A 44 -10.47 13.21 -5.14
CA GLU A 44 -9.36 12.33 -4.80
C GLU A 44 -8.14 12.57 -5.72
N LEU A 45 -8.36 13.13 -6.93
CA LEU A 45 -7.29 13.51 -7.86
C LEU A 45 -6.64 14.86 -7.48
N GLU A 46 -7.35 15.70 -6.73
CA GLU A 46 -6.90 17.01 -6.27
C GLU A 46 -6.23 16.95 -4.88
N GLN A 47 -6.25 15.79 -4.24
CA GLN A 47 -5.68 15.61 -2.90
C GLN A 47 -4.19 15.28 -2.96
N GLU A 48 -3.42 15.90 -2.06
CA GLU A 48 -2.03 15.52 -1.86
C GLU A 48 -1.93 14.10 -1.28
N PRO A 49 -0.84 13.37 -1.62
CA PRO A 49 -0.53 12.11 -0.97
C PRO A 49 -0.46 12.27 0.55
N THR A 50 -1.16 11.41 1.26
CA THR A 50 -1.09 11.34 2.73
C THR A 50 0.30 10.91 3.18
N ALA A 51 0.64 11.19 4.45
CA ALA A 51 1.91 10.75 5.03
C ALA A 51 2.16 9.25 4.82
N ARG A 52 1.13 8.41 4.94
CA ARG A 52 1.27 6.96 4.75
C ARG A 52 1.52 6.58 3.29
N GLU A 53 0.91 7.29 2.35
CA GLU A 53 1.16 7.09 0.92
C GLU A 53 2.57 7.55 0.53
N ILE A 54 3.09 8.61 1.16
CA ILE A 54 4.48 9.06 0.99
C ILE A 54 5.47 8.02 1.54
N GLU A 55 5.21 7.44 2.72
CA GLU A 55 6.04 6.34 3.24
C GLU A 55 6.05 5.14 2.29
N VAL A 56 4.88 4.76 1.74
CA VAL A 56 4.79 3.70 0.73
C VAL A 56 5.58 4.09 -0.52
N LEU A 57 5.51 5.35 -0.98
CA LEU A 57 6.26 5.85 -2.12
C LEU A 57 7.78 5.76 -1.91
N GLN A 58 8.27 6.10 -0.72
CA GLN A 58 9.69 5.99 -0.36
C GLN A 58 10.15 4.52 -0.42
N LEU A 59 9.37 3.59 0.13
CA LEU A 59 9.74 2.17 0.07
C LEU A 59 9.66 1.62 -1.36
N ILE A 60 8.80 2.18 -2.22
CA ILE A 60 8.77 1.85 -3.65
C ILE A 60 10.02 2.37 -4.36
N SER A 61 10.54 3.55 -4.01
CA SER A 61 11.77 4.10 -4.61
C SER A 61 13.01 3.28 -4.22
N GLU A 62 12.99 2.67 -3.04
CA GLU A 62 13.98 1.68 -2.58
C GLU A 62 13.87 0.32 -3.30
N GLY A 63 12.84 0.11 -4.14
CA GLY A 63 12.67 -1.11 -4.94
C GLY A 63 11.87 -2.22 -4.29
N LEU A 64 11.29 -1.99 -3.10
CA LEU A 64 10.57 -3.04 -2.36
C LEU A 64 9.26 -3.45 -3.05
N VAL A 65 8.92 -4.73 -2.94
CA VAL A 65 7.60 -5.25 -3.36
C VAL A 65 6.56 -5.07 -2.25
N ASN A 66 5.27 -5.09 -2.60
CA ASN A 66 4.17 -4.80 -1.66
C ASN A 66 4.20 -5.67 -0.39
N ARG A 67 4.67 -6.92 -0.52
CA ARG A 67 4.83 -7.84 0.61
C ARG A 67 5.90 -7.36 1.60
N GLU A 68 7.03 -6.87 1.10
CA GLU A 68 8.14 -6.36 1.92
C GLU A 68 7.79 -5.02 2.55
N ILE A 69 7.11 -4.15 1.78
CA ILE A 69 6.53 -2.90 2.28
C ILE A 69 5.58 -3.21 3.43
N GLY A 70 4.67 -4.18 3.26
CA GLY A 70 3.74 -4.61 4.30
C GLY A 70 4.44 -5.07 5.56
N GLN A 71 5.50 -5.87 5.45
CA GLN A 71 6.29 -6.31 6.60
C GLN A 71 6.94 -5.13 7.35
N ARG A 72 7.53 -4.18 6.62
CA ARG A 72 8.21 -3.02 7.20
C ARG A 72 7.24 -2.04 7.87
N LEU A 73 6.04 -1.96 7.30
CA LEU A 73 4.97 -1.05 7.70
C LEU A 73 3.96 -1.69 8.67
N PHE A 74 4.11 -2.97 9.01
CA PHE A 74 3.14 -3.75 9.79
C PHE A 74 1.72 -3.73 9.16
N LEU A 75 1.66 -3.84 7.82
CA LEU A 75 0.46 -3.85 6.99
C LEU A 75 0.37 -5.13 6.14
N SER A 76 -0.84 -5.44 5.65
CA SER A 76 -1.07 -6.60 4.81
C SER A 76 -0.73 -6.20 3.39
N GLU A 77 -0.38 -7.18 2.56
CA GLU A 77 -0.05 -6.89 1.18
C GLU A 77 -1.24 -6.23 0.45
N GLU A 78 -2.48 -6.61 0.78
CA GLU A 78 -3.70 -6.02 0.21
C GLU A 78 -3.92 -4.57 0.66
N THR A 79 -3.63 -4.25 1.93
CA THR A 79 -3.66 -2.86 2.41
C THR A 79 -2.60 -2.01 1.69
N VAL A 80 -1.39 -2.54 1.50
CA VAL A 80 -0.35 -1.85 0.70
C VAL A 80 -0.81 -1.66 -0.74
N LYS A 81 -1.38 -2.68 -1.40
CA LYS A 81 -1.95 -2.55 -2.75
C LYS A 81 -2.98 -1.42 -2.84
N SER A 82 -3.79 -1.25 -1.80
CA SER A 82 -4.79 -0.19 -1.72
C SER A 82 -4.15 1.19 -1.58
N HIS A 83 -3.15 1.34 -0.70
CA HIS A 83 -2.36 2.57 -0.61
C HIS A 83 -1.65 2.91 -1.93
N VAL A 84 -1.06 1.93 -2.60
CA VAL A 84 -0.42 2.14 -3.91
C VAL A 84 -1.43 2.62 -4.94
N ARG A 85 -2.63 2.05 -4.99
CA ARG A 85 -3.68 2.48 -5.92
C ARG A 85 -4.06 3.95 -5.70
N HIS A 86 -4.31 4.34 -4.45
CA HIS A 86 -4.69 5.73 -4.12
C HIS A 86 -3.53 6.70 -4.35
N LEU A 87 -2.30 6.32 -3.99
CA LEU A 87 -1.09 7.07 -4.31
C LEU A 87 -0.94 7.31 -5.81
N LEU A 88 -1.11 6.28 -6.63
CA LEU A 88 -1.05 6.40 -8.09
C LEU A 88 -2.13 7.34 -8.62
N ALA A 89 -3.35 7.24 -8.12
CA ALA A 89 -4.44 8.14 -8.51
C ALA A 89 -4.11 9.61 -8.17
N LYS A 90 -3.71 9.89 -6.91
CA LYS A 90 -3.35 11.23 -6.42
C LYS A 90 -2.14 11.84 -7.13
N LEU A 91 -1.15 11.02 -7.47
CA LEU A 91 0.01 11.46 -8.26
C LEU A 91 -0.26 11.51 -9.77
N GLN A 92 -1.46 11.10 -10.21
CA GLN A 92 -1.79 10.89 -11.62
C GLN A 92 -0.74 10.03 -12.34
N ALA A 93 -0.23 9.04 -11.61
CA ALA A 93 0.82 8.16 -12.06
C ALA A 93 0.24 6.87 -12.66
N ARG A 94 0.60 6.61 -13.91
CA ARG A 94 0.25 5.38 -14.65
C ARG A 94 1.05 4.14 -14.27
N SER A 95 2.13 4.28 -13.50
CA SER A 95 2.94 3.15 -13.03
C SER A 95 3.70 3.51 -11.76
N ARG A 96 4.17 2.49 -11.04
CA ARG A 96 5.02 2.66 -9.84
C ARG A 96 6.30 3.45 -10.13
N ALA A 97 6.94 3.19 -11.27
CA ALA A 97 8.14 3.94 -11.67
C ALA A 97 7.80 5.40 -11.99
N HIS A 98 6.65 5.63 -12.64
CA HIS A 98 6.18 6.99 -12.89
C HIS A 98 5.87 7.73 -11.57
N ALA A 99 5.29 7.05 -10.58
CA ALA A 99 5.01 7.61 -9.26
C ALA A 99 6.29 8.05 -8.54
N VAL A 100 7.34 7.22 -8.58
CA VAL A 100 8.66 7.57 -8.00
C VAL A 100 9.23 8.81 -8.70
N ALA A 101 9.20 8.84 -10.03
CA ALA A 101 9.66 10.01 -10.79
C ALA A 101 8.87 11.28 -10.45
N VAL A 102 7.54 11.18 -10.29
CA VAL A 102 6.70 12.29 -9.83
C VAL A 102 7.05 12.70 -8.40
N GLY A 103 7.27 11.73 -7.51
CA GLY A 103 7.66 11.94 -6.12
C GLY A 103 8.94 12.77 -6.00
N PHE A 104 9.98 12.40 -6.73
CA PHE A 104 11.22 13.17 -6.80
C PHE A 104 11.01 14.57 -7.39
N ARG A 105 10.28 14.68 -8.52
CA ARG A 105 10.01 15.99 -9.14
C ARG A 105 9.23 16.94 -8.24
N ARG A 106 8.33 16.42 -7.40
CA ARG A 106 7.54 17.19 -6.44
C ARG A 106 8.22 17.38 -5.08
N GLY A 107 9.40 16.80 -4.86
CA GLY A 107 10.11 16.86 -3.57
C GLY A 107 9.42 16.11 -2.44
N LEU A 108 8.57 15.13 -2.75
CA LEU A 108 7.85 14.32 -1.75
C LEU A 108 8.73 13.23 -1.13
N ILE A 109 9.74 12.79 -1.87
CA ILE A 109 10.72 11.77 -1.49
C ILE A 109 12.11 12.22 -1.93
N ALA A 110 13.13 11.77 -1.20
CA ALA A 110 14.54 12.12 -1.40
C ALA A 110 15.42 10.86 -1.47
#